data_AF-W7B4D7-F1
#
_entry.id   AF-W7B4D7-F1
#
_cell.length_a   1.000
_cell.length_b   1.000
_cell.length_c   1.000
_cell.angle_alpha   90.00
_cell.angle_beta   90.00
_cell.angle_gamma   90.00
#
_symmetry.space_group_name_H-M   'P 1'
#
loop_
_entity.id
_entity.type
_entity.pdbx_description
1 polymer ?
#
loop_
_entity_poly.entity_id
_entity_poly.type
_entity_poly.pdbx_seq_one_letter_code
_entity_poly.pdbx_strand_id
1 'polypeptide(L)'
;MPIMAMILNIVYYIMPKKGNGERYDILVKEIKIHINDLLSKHDISLNKLARESNIEPARLWELANYKRKTINMGYLIRIAETLEIDDITEIITIEEVEE
;
A
#
# COMPACT_ATOMS: atom_id res chain seq x y z
N MET A 1 26.65 24.33 5.07
CA MET A 1 26.46 23.09 4.29
C MET A 1 27.49 21.95 4.53
N PRO A 2 28.38 21.91 5.56
CA PRO A 2 29.31 20.76 5.69
C PRO A 2 28.70 19.53 6.38
N ILE A 3 27.77 19.72 7.32
CA ILE A 3 27.26 18.64 8.19
C ILE A 3 26.52 17.56 7.40
N MET A 4 25.66 17.93 6.44
CA MET A 4 24.92 16.94 5.64
C MET A 4 25.84 16.07 4.77
N ALA A 5 26.90 16.65 4.18
CA ALA A 5 27.87 15.87 3.42
C ALA A 5 28.64 14.88 4.31
N MET A 6 28.93 15.26 5.55
CA MET A 6 29.58 14.39 6.53
C MET A 6 28.66 13.25 7.00
N ILE A 7 27.39 13.52 7.27
CA ILE A 7 26.38 12.50 7.65
C ILE A 7 26.21 11.48 6.52
N LEU A 8 26.05 11.94 5.28
CA LEU A 8 25.88 11.06 4.11
C LEU A 8 27.09 10.14 3.91
N ASN A 9 28.30 10.65 4.14
CA ASN A 9 29.55 9.88 4.02
C ASN A 9 29.67 8.82 5.13
N ILE A 10 29.31 9.15 6.38
CA ILE A 10 29.27 8.20 7.49
C ILE A 10 28.27 7.07 7.22
N VAL A 11 27.03 7.40 6.82
CA VAL A 11 25.99 6.42 6.49
C VAL A 11 26.44 5.49 5.34
N TYR A 12 27.09 6.05 4.32
CA TYR A 12 27.62 5.26 3.21
C TYR A 12 28.73 4.29 3.66
N TYR A 13 29.53 4.62 4.66
CA TYR A 13 30.68 3.79 5.08
C TYR A 13 30.29 2.64 6.03
N ILE A 14 29.19 2.78 6.78
CA ILE A 14 28.72 1.77 7.74
C ILE A 14 27.69 0.77 7.16
N MET A 15 27.21 0.98 5.93
CA MET A 15 26.23 0.10 5.29
C MET A 15 26.89 -1.09 4.55
N PRO A 16 26.42 -2.34 4.71
CA PRO A 16 26.62 -3.39 3.71
C PRO A 16 28.08 -3.85 3.43
N LYS A 17 28.47 -4.15 2.18
CA LYS A 17 27.85 -3.82 0.87
C LYS A 17 27.48 -5.05 0.03
N LYS A 18 26.39 -4.93 -0.76
CA LYS A 18 25.91 -5.95 -1.71
C LYS A 18 27.03 -6.20 -2.73
N GLY A 19 27.35 -7.47 -2.98
CA GLY A 19 28.60 -7.89 -3.66
C GLY A 19 28.75 -7.50 -5.15
N ASN A 20 27.82 -6.70 -5.69
CA ASN A 20 27.71 -6.35 -7.10
C ASN A 20 27.77 -4.83 -7.39
N GLY A 21 27.98 -3.97 -6.38
CA GLY A 21 28.27 -2.54 -6.59
C GLY A 21 27.07 -1.64 -6.96
N GLU A 22 25.85 -2.16 -6.86
CA GLU A 22 24.61 -1.39 -7.02
C GLU A 22 24.40 -0.40 -5.85
N ARG A 23 23.55 0.62 -6.07
CA ARG A 23 23.09 1.50 -4.98
C ARG A 23 22.23 0.71 -4.01
N TYR A 24 22.23 1.13 -2.75
CA TYR A 24 21.19 0.74 -1.80
C TYR A 24 19.96 1.58 -2.07
N ASP A 25 19.03 1.05 -2.85
CA ASP A 25 17.63 1.45 -2.78
C ASP A 25 17.08 0.84 -1.48
N ILE A 26 16.47 1.66 -0.63
CA ILE A 26 15.95 1.18 0.66
C ILE A 26 14.61 0.50 0.35
N LEU A 27 14.59 -0.83 0.32
CA LEU A 27 13.37 -1.60 0.13
C LEU A 27 12.48 -1.47 1.36
N VAL A 28 11.48 -0.59 1.28
CA VAL A 28 10.47 -0.38 2.33
C VAL A 28 9.31 -1.35 2.09
N LYS A 29 8.81 -1.95 3.17
CA LYS A 29 7.60 -2.79 3.14
C LYS A 29 6.37 -1.91 3.32
N GLU A 30 5.41 -2.01 2.39
CA GLU A 30 4.18 -1.22 2.42
C GLU A 30 2.93 -2.09 2.27
N ILE A 31 1.80 -1.65 2.82
CA ILE A 31 0.50 -2.27 2.56
C ILE A 31 -0.03 -1.74 1.23
N LYS A 32 -0.23 -2.66 0.29
CA LYS A 32 -1.02 -2.44 -0.93
C LYS A 32 -2.49 -2.78 -0.66
N ILE A 33 -3.39 -2.06 -1.34
CA ILE A 33 -4.84 -2.24 -1.22
C ILE A 33 -5.41 -2.37 -2.63
N HIS A 34 -6.13 -3.46 -2.90
CA HIS A 34 -6.49 -3.92 -4.25
C HIS A 34 -7.88 -3.49 -4.70
N ILE A 35 -8.32 -2.27 -4.34
CA ILE A 35 -9.71 -1.83 -4.58
C ILE A 35 -10.07 -1.91 -6.07
N ASN A 36 -9.20 -1.47 -6.99
CA ASN A 36 -9.52 -1.49 -8.43
C ASN A 36 -9.64 -2.93 -8.98
N ASP A 37 -8.84 -3.86 -8.45
CA ASP A 37 -8.87 -5.26 -8.84
C ASP A 37 -10.15 -5.94 -8.32
N LEU A 38 -10.57 -5.64 -7.08
CA LEU A 38 -11.85 -6.07 -6.52
C LEU A 38 -13.05 -5.53 -7.32
N LEU A 39 -13.05 -4.23 -7.66
CA LEU A 39 -14.11 -3.63 -8.48
C LEU A 39 -14.24 -4.32 -9.84
N SER A 40 -13.09 -4.69 -10.44
CA SER A 40 -13.02 -5.39 -11.73
C SER A 40 -13.43 -6.85 -11.62
N LYS A 41 -12.98 -7.57 -10.57
CA LYS A 41 -13.30 -8.99 -10.31
C LYS A 41 -14.80 -9.21 -10.08
N HIS A 42 -15.46 -8.30 -9.37
CA HIS A 42 -16.88 -8.41 -9.00
C HIS A 42 -17.84 -7.67 -9.97
N ASP A 43 -17.32 -7.04 -11.05
CA ASP A 43 -18.07 -6.21 -12.01
C ASP A 43 -18.95 -5.14 -11.33
N ILE A 44 -18.33 -4.33 -10.45
CA ILE A 44 -19.03 -3.28 -9.70
C ILE A 44 -18.31 -1.94 -9.78
N SER A 45 -19.08 -0.85 -9.72
CA SER A 45 -18.53 0.49 -9.58
C SER A 45 -18.13 0.81 -8.13
N LEU A 46 -17.16 1.70 -7.96
CA LEU A 46 -16.74 2.21 -6.65
C LEU A 46 -17.91 2.79 -5.83
N ASN A 47 -18.88 3.41 -6.49
CA ASN A 47 -20.11 3.93 -5.86
C ASN A 47 -21.07 2.83 -5.41
N LYS A 48 -21.10 1.68 -6.13
CA LYS A 48 -21.88 0.51 -5.71
C LYS A 48 -21.26 -0.09 -4.44
N LEU A 49 -19.94 -0.34 -4.45
CA LEU A 49 -19.20 -0.82 -3.29
C LEU A 49 -19.36 0.12 -2.08
N ALA A 50 -19.24 1.43 -2.27
CA ALA A 50 -19.43 2.44 -1.22
C ALA A 50 -20.79 2.33 -0.52
N ARG A 51 -21.87 2.22 -1.31
CA ARG A 51 -23.23 2.12 -0.80
C ARG A 51 -23.47 0.80 -0.06
N GLU A 52 -23.04 -0.32 -0.63
CA GLU A 52 -23.32 -1.66 -0.10
C GLU A 52 -22.48 -1.96 1.16
N SER A 53 -21.21 -1.55 1.17
CA SER A 53 -20.34 -1.64 2.34
C SER A 53 -20.54 -0.52 3.37
N ASN A 54 -21.36 0.49 3.05
CA ASN A 54 -21.54 1.71 3.85
C ASN A 54 -20.22 2.51 4.09
N ILE A 55 -19.18 2.36 3.26
CA ILE A 55 -17.98 3.24 3.30
C ILE A 55 -18.32 4.54 2.54
N GLU A 56 -17.98 5.70 3.11
CA GLU A 56 -18.02 7.00 2.43
C GLU A 56 -17.26 6.96 1.09
N PRO A 57 -17.88 7.33 -0.06
CA PRO A 57 -17.26 7.19 -1.38
C PRO A 57 -15.87 7.83 -1.52
N ALA A 58 -15.64 8.97 -0.86
CA ALA A 58 -14.34 9.63 -0.83
C ALA A 58 -13.24 8.73 -0.24
N ARG A 59 -13.54 7.94 0.79
CA ARG A 59 -12.57 7.02 1.41
C ARG A 59 -12.22 5.85 0.51
N LEU A 60 -13.20 5.24 -0.16
CA LEU A 60 -12.90 4.20 -1.16
C LEU A 60 -12.12 4.77 -2.34
N TRP A 61 -12.46 5.98 -2.79
CA TRP A 61 -11.70 6.66 -3.85
C TRP A 61 -10.25 6.93 -3.44
N GLU A 62 -10.01 7.36 -2.19
CA GLU A 62 -8.66 7.50 -1.64
C GLU A 62 -7.89 6.17 -1.61
N LEU A 63 -8.54 5.08 -1.17
CA LEU A 63 -7.94 3.74 -1.11
C LEU A 63 -7.67 3.15 -2.51
N ALA A 64 -8.43 3.55 -3.52
CA ALA A 64 -8.30 3.10 -4.90
C ALA A 64 -7.26 3.89 -5.73
N ASN A 65 -7.00 5.16 -5.39
CA ASN A 65 -6.23 6.07 -6.28
C ASN A 65 -4.97 6.66 -5.64
N TYR A 66 -4.86 6.71 -4.31
CA TYR A 66 -3.66 7.24 -3.65
C TYR A 66 -2.78 6.13 -3.09
N LYS A 67 -1.48 6.43 -2.97
CA LYS A 67 -0.49 5.64 -2.20
C LYS A 67 -0.76 5.69 -0.67
N ARG A 68 -2.01 5.68 -0.21
CA ARG A 68 -2.34 5.67 1.22
C ARG A 68 -2.11 4.27 1.78
N LYS A 69 -0.94 4.11 2.42
CA LYS A 69 -0.43 2.88 3.05
C LYS A 69 -1.22 2.42 4.31
N THR A 70 -2.46 2.89 4.51
CA THR A 70 -3.19 2.72 5.78
C THR A 70 -4.70 2.66 5.56
N ILE A 71 -5.32 1.60 6.10
CA ILE A 71 -6.75 1.35 6.06
C ILE A 71 -7.27 1.01 7.46
N ASN A 72 -8.51 1.40 7.74
CA ASN A 72 -9.18 1.04 8.98
C ASN A 72 -9.63 -0.43 8.93
N MET A 73 -9.41 -1.22 9.98
CA MET A 73 -9.82 -2.64 9.99
C MET A 73 -11.33 -2.84 9.80
N GLY A 74 -12.17 -1.94 10.32
CA GLY A 74 -13.61 -1.96 10.07
C GLY A 74 -14.00 -1.62 8.62
N TYR A 75 -13.08 -1.10 7.80
CA TYR A 75 -13.29 -0.95 6.36
C TYR A 75 -12.90 -2.25 5.64
N LEU A 76 -11.82 -2.92 6.04
CA LEU A 76 -11.45 -4.24 5.53
C LEU A 76 -12.58 -5.27 5.75
N ILE A 77 -13.07 -5.40 6.98
CA ILE A 77 -14.16 -6.34 7.32
C ILE A 77 -15.42 -6.06 6.48
N ARG A 78 -15.83 -4.80 6.35
CA ARG A 78 -17.04 -4.47 5.59
C ARG A 78 -16.90 -4.61 4.08
N ILE A 79 -15.69 -4.44 3.53
CA ILE A 79 -15.42 -4.79 2.13
C ILE A 79 -15.51 -6.32 1.96
N ALA A 80 -14.93 -7.09 2.89
CA ALA A 80 -14.99 -8.54 2.88
C ALA A 80 -16.43 -9.08 2.98
N GLU A 81 -17.21 -8.59 3.94
CA GLU A 81 -18.64 -8.92 4.12
C GLU A 81 -19.48 -8.55 2.89
N THR A 82 -19.19 -7.42 2.23
CA THR A 82 -19.95 -6.96 1.04
C THR A 82 -19.66 -7.77 -0.21
N LEU A 83 -18.44 -8.31 -0.32
CA LEU A 83 -17.96 -9.02 -1.51
C LEU A 83 -17.88 -10.54 -1.32
N GLU A 84 -18.30 -11.04 -0.16
CA GLU A 84 -18.22 -12.47 0.24
C GLU A 84 -16.78 -13.01 0.14
N ILE A 85 -15.81 -12.23 0.64
CA ILE A 85 -14.37 -12.57 0.61
C ILE A 85 -13.93 -13.15 1.97
N ASP A 86 -13.51 -14.42 1.97
CA ASP A 86 -12.91 -15.07 3.14
C ASP A 86 -11.38 -14.83 3.24
N ASP A 87 -10.69 -14.60 2.12
CA ASP A 87 -9.24 -14.38 2.08
C ASP A 87 -8.88 -12.90 2.00
N ILE A 88 -8.37 -12.35 3.11
CA ILE A 88 -7.94 -10.96 3.22
C ILE A 88 -6.85 -10.56 2.21
N THR A 89 -6.10 -11.52 1.64
CA THR A 89 -5.06 -11.23 0.64
C THR A 89 -5.64 -10.74 -0.69
N GLU A 90 -6.91 -10.99 -0.96
CA GLU A 90 -7.63 -10.37 -2.08
C GLU A 90 -7.83 -8.86 -1.90
N ILE A 91 -7.85 -8.39 -0.65
CA ILE A 91 -8.10 -6.97 -0.31
C ILE A 91 -6.78 -6.23 -0.08
N ILE A 92 -5.81 -6.86 0.58
CA ILE A 92 -4.50 -6.26 0.90
C ILE A 92 -3.33 -7.23 0.78
N THR A 93 -2.19 -6.74 0.31
CA THR A 93 -0.90 -7.46 0.36
C THR A 93 0.20 -6.57 0.93
N ILE A 94 1.36 -7.17 1.23
CA ILE A 94 2.57 -6.42 1.57
C ILE A 94 3.50 -6.43 0.34
N GLU A 95 3.82 -5.25 -0.18
CA GLU A 95 4.73 -5.06 -1.32
C GLU A 95 6.09 -4.50 -0.85
N GLU A 96 7.14 -4.72 -1.64
CA GLU A 96 8.41 -4.00 -1.52
C GLU A 96 8.38 -2.79 -2.44
N VAL A 97 8.80 -1.63 -1.92
CA VAL A 97 8.79 -0.37 -2.65
C VAL A 97 10.17 0.28 -2.53
N GLU A 98 10.71 0.74 -3.66
CA GLU A 98 11.95 1.51 -3.74
C GLU A 98 11.68 2.98 -3.34
N GLU A 99 12.51 3.53 -2.45
CA GLU A 99 12.43 4.91 -1.91
C GLU A 99 13.71 5.72 -2.20
#